data_AF-A0A8J1LUI4-F1
#
_entry.id   AF-A0A8J1LUI4-F1
#
_cell.length_a   1.000
_cell.length_b   1.000
_cell.length_c   1.000
_cell.angle_alpha   90.00
_cell.angle_beta   90.00
_cell.angle_gamma   90.00
#
_symmetry.space_group_name_H-M   'P 1'
#
loop_
_entity.id
_entity.type
_entity.pdbx_description
1 polymer ?
#
loop_
_entity_poly.entity_id
_entity_poly.type
_entity_poly.pdbx_seq_one_letter_code
_entity_poly.pdbx_strand_id
1 'polypeptide(L)'
;MKTCHFRHIYWLNMGDLSPAETSTAVKVPPADPTFEKISLGELSAVSAEPPEIWKKGGRLLSGMLGINIVLLGCGLVSSGAFTAVSVAEREVLSFLSVLMGLTSIWMVSYLLWTSKHKNNPKLKDSHAGPIWLRGGLVLFGVCSLVLDILKIGKSVTLIHCESPVKIAHPVIQVVFVVIQTYFLWVSCQDCAQIHMNLTRCGLMITLSTNLAIWMAAVTDESLHQTHELITGVNHTSNATTGVRAAGGGSHGCDCVTQLCKTFQNGYYYLYPFNIEYSLFASAMSYVMWKNVGRVTSEHHHHTQHKFKTRNLFVGLLCGIGVLVAGLGVFIIYKIEVDIEDSKSQAITMFYIFNITALSLMSIGSLAGTIIYRFDKRDMDNHKNPTRTLDVVLLLGAALGQYCISYFSIVAMIAMQPGEQLHTLILVNALLLIVQHTLQNTFIIEGLHRHPHTNNHHPAELQEKDLSPHVYINPAATDSHSNHSPSSNGKHEYELETKHNRTPTIFPENSKTDWRRKILKEISLFLLVSNIIFWIIPAFGARPQFDNGLELQFYGDNMWVVIVNIGLPFGIFYRMHSVASLVEVYIMT
;
A
#
# COMPACT_ATOMS: atom_id res chain seq x y z
N MET A 1 17.04 -38.11 37.93
CA MET A 1 16.10 -39.02 38.62
C MET A 1 14.76 -38.93 37.89
N LYS A 2 14.20 -40.10 37.57
CA LYS A 2 13.09 -40.41 36.64
C LYS A 2 11.88 -39.46 36.63
N THR A 3 11.31 -39.23 35.45
CA THR A 3 9.86 -38.98 35.17
C THR A 3 9.67 -38.84 33.65
N CYS A 4 8.61 -39.27 32.97
CA CYS A 4 7.57 -40.27 33.21
C CYS A 4 6.91 -40.49 31.83
N HIS A 5 6.64 -41.75 31.48
CA HIS A 5 6.03 -42.18 30.22
C HIS A 5 4.53 -41.84 30.16
N PHE A 6 4.00 -41.55 28.97
CA PHE A 6 2.68 -42.05 28.57
C PHE A 6 2.75 -42.48 27.10
N ARG A 7 2.55 -43.78 26.88
CA ARG A 7 2.47 -44.45 25.57
C ARG A 7 1.11 -45.14 25.54
N HIS A 8 0.40 -45.07 24.42
CA HIS A 8 -0.78 -45.88 24.17
C HIS A 8 -0.72 -46.38 22.73
N ILE A 9 -0.05 -47.52 22.49
CA ILE A 9 -0.27 -48.37 21.31
C ILE A 9 -0.10 -49.84 21.74
N TYR A 10 -1.04 -50.64 21.25
CA TYR A 10 -1.42 -52.03 21.48
C TYR A 10 -0.30 -53.09 21.56
N TRP A 11 -0.56 -54.10 22.40
CA TRP A 11 0.00 -55.46 22.47
C TRP A 11 -1.15 -56.41 22.03
N LEU A 12 -0.99 -57.53 21.30
CA LEU A 12 -0.20 -58.75 21.49
C LEU A 12 -0.32 -59.61 20.21
N ASN A 13 0.68 -60.43 19.84
CA ASN A 13 0.63 -61.90 20.04
C ASN A 13 1.88 -62.65 19.53
N MET A 14 2.31 -63.65 20.34
CA MET A 14 3.10 -64.88 20.07
C MET A 14 4.43 -64.77 19.29
N GLY A 15 5.53 -65.44 19.62
CA GLY A 15 5.85 -66.56 20.53
C GLY A 15 7.29 -67.03 20.18
N ASP A 16 7.91 -67.76 21.11
CA ASP A 16 9.33 -68.13 21.23
C ASP A 16 10.05 -68.75 20.00
N LEU A 17 11.39 -68.54 19.86
CA LEU A 17 12.43 -69.58 20.04
C LEU A 17 13.89 -69.07 19.82
N SER A 18 14.83 -69.79 20.45
CA SER A 18 16.26 -69.57 20.73
C SER A 18 17.27 -69.67 19.55
N PRO A 19 18.59 -69.42 19.77
CA PRO A 19 19.63 -69.12 18.76
C PRO A 19 20.60 -70.29 18.45
N ALA A 20 21.35 -70.18 17.34
CA ALA A 20 22.58 -70.88 16.89
C ALA A 20 22.55 -70.98 15.34
N GLU A 21 23.58 -71.04 14.51
CA GLU A 21 25.05 -71.01 14.55
C GLU A 21 25.50 -70.97 13.06
N THR A 22 26.73 -70.47 12.80
CA THR A 22 27.66 -70.83 11.70
C THR A 22 27.28 -70.66 10.21
N SER A 23 27.96 -69.68 9.60
CA SER A 23 28.81 -69.77 8.39
C SER A 23 28.67 -70.98 7.46
N THR A 24 28.23 -70.75 6.22
CA THR A 24 28.81 -71.40 5.02
C THR A 24 28.76 -70.46 3.82
N ALA A 25 29.91 -70.32 3.17
CA ALA A 25 30.08 -69.59 1.92
C ALA A 25 29.38 -70.33 0.77
N VAL A 26 28.55 -69.62 0.00
CA VAL A 26 27.97 -70.10 -1.25
C VAL A 26 28.44 -69.19 -2.40
N LYS A 27 28.98 -69.85 -3.42
CA LYS A 27 29.49 -69.32 -4.69
C LYS A 27 28.54 -68.32 -5.35
N VAL A 28 29.10 -67.19 -5.78
CA VAL A 28 28.50 -66.25 -6.74
C VAL A 28 28.53 -66.88 -8.15
N PRO A 29 27.39 -67.05 -8.84
CA PRO A 29 27.36 -67.26 -10.29
C PRO A 29 27.50 -65.90 -11.03
N PRO A 30 27.98 -65.88 -12.28
CA PRO A 30 28.19 -64.65 -13.02
C PRO A 30 26.87 -63.95 -13.33
N ALA A 31 26.88 -62.63 -13.28
CA ALA A 31 25.73 -61.77 -13.50
C ALA A 31 25.12 -61.99 -14.91
N ASP A 32 23.82 -62.25 -14.94
CA ASP A 32 22.97 -62.17 -16.12
C ASP A 32 22.67 -60.69 -16.40
N PRO A 33 23.00 -60.11 -17.58
CA PRO A 33 22.94 -58.66 -17.80
C PRO A 33 21.55 -58.20 -18.22
N THR A 34 20.51 -58.69 -17.55
CA THR A 34 19.11 -58.38 -17.90
C THR A 34 18.20 -58.05 -16.72
N PHE A 35 18.77 -57.70 -15.56
CA PHE A 35 18.00 -57.20 -14.42
C PHE A 35 18.64 -55.97 -13.75
N GLU A 36 19.10 -55.01 -14.55
CA GLU A 36 19.47 -53.67 -14.08
C GLU A 36 18.71 -52.60 -14.87
N LYS A 37 17.38 -52.68 -14.78
CA LYS A 37 16.45 -51.59 -15.08
C LYS A 37 15.24 -51.83 -14.20
N ILE A 38 15.33 -51.35 -12.96
CA ILE A 38 14.27 -50.89 -12.03
C ILE A 38 14.95 -50.86 -10.66
N SER A 39 15.80 -49.86 -10.43
CA SER A 39 16.31 -49.48 -9.11
C SER A 39 17.05 -48.14 -9.21
N LEU A 40 16.33 -47.10 -9.65
CA LEU A 40 16.63 -45.71 -9.29
C LEU A 40 15.35 -44.85 -9.40
N GLY A 41 14.20 -45.43 -9.00
CA GLY A 41 12.88 -44.79 -9.08
C GLY A 41 12.07 -44.82 -7.79
N GLU A 42 12.55 -45.52 -6.74
CA GLU A 42 11.76 -45.75 -5.51
C GLU A 42 12.52 -45.42 -4.22
N LEU A 43 13.46 -44.46 -4.27
CA LEU A 43 14.01 -43.84 -3.05
C LEU A 43 13.93 -42.30 -3.06
N SER A 44 12.90 -41.75 -3.72
CA SER A 44 12.57 -40.31 -3.70
C SER A 44 11.07 -40.07 -3.45
N ALA A 45 10.43 -40.90 -2.64
CA ALA A 45 8.99 -40.79 -2.39
C ALA A 45 8.61 -41.02 -0.91
N VAL A 46 9.33 -40.44 0.04
CA VAL A 46 8.76 -40.14 1.37
C VAL A 46 9.35 -38.82 1.90
N SER A 47 9.12 -37.72 1.18
CA SER A 47 8.92 -36.43 1.83
C SER A 47 7.43 -36.19 1.77
N ALA A 48 6.73 -36.51 2.85
CA ALA A 48 5.32 -36.15 3.01
C ALA A 48 5.21 -34.63 2.93
N GLU A 49 4.87 -34.09 1.76
CA GLU A 49 4.35 -32.74 1.68
C GLU A 49 3.10 -32.69 2.58
N PRO A 50 3.06 -31.83 3.61
CA PRO A 50 1.84 -31.66 4.37
C PRO A 50 0.77 -31.10 3.41
N PRO A 51 -0.46 -31.62 3.45
CA PRO A 51 -1.50 -31.27 2.49
C PRO A 51 -1.73 -29.75 2.52
N GLU A 52 -1.79 -29.12 1.33
CA GLU A 52 -2.03 -27.68 1.15
C GLU A 52 -3.21 -27.12 1.98
N ILE A 53 -4.14 -27.99 2.35
CA ILE A 53 -5.34 -27.73 3.16
C ILE A 53 -4.97 -27.09 4.52
N TRP A 54 -3.92 -27.55 5.19
CA TRP A 54 -3.49 -27.03 6.49
C TRP A 54 -2.82 -25.64 6.40
N LYS A 55 -2.12 -25.35 5.30
CA LYS A 55 -1.58 -23.99 5.03
C LYS A 55 -2.71 -22.96 4.80
N LYS A 56 -3.85 -23.40 4.23
CA LYS A 56 -5.03 -22.53 3.97
C LYS A 56 -5.80 -22.19 5.25
N GLY A 57 -5.93 -23.14 6.19
CA GLY A 57 -6.64 -22.93 7.47
C GLY A 57 -6.04 -21.85 8.37
N GLY A 58 -4.72 -21.87 8.60
CA GLY A 58 -4.05 -20.86 9.42
C GLY A 58 -4.09 -19.45 8.81
N ARG A 59 -4.08 -19.35 7.48
CA ARG A 59 -4.25 -18.07 6.77
C ARG A 59 -5.67 -17.52 6.96
N LEU A 60 -6.69 -18.35 6.79
CA LEU A 60 -8.08 -17.95 7.01
C LEU A 60 -8.32 -17.50 8.46
N LEU A 61 -7.86 -18.28 9.44
CA LEU A 61 -8.02 -17.95 10.86
C LEU A 61 -7.37 -16.61 11.22
N SER A 62 -6.13 -16.38 10.76
CA SER A 62 -5.46 -15.09 10.98
C SER A 62 -6.23 -13.95 10.32
N GLY A 63 -6.74 -14.12 9.10
CA GLY A 63 -7.56 -13.12 8.41
C GLY A 63 -8.86 -12.80 9.15
N MET A 64 -9.56 -13.83 9.65
CA MET A 64 -10.77 -13.63 10.46
C MET A 64 -10.47 -12.89 11.75
N LEU A 65 -9.39 -13.24 12.46
CA LEU A 65 -8.94 -12.49 13.64
C LEU A 65 -8.72 -11.02 13.29
N GLY A 66 -8.00 -10.74 12.21
CA GLY A 66 -7.73 -9.39 11.75
C GLY A 66 -8.99 -8.58 11.45
N ILE A 67 -9.93 -9.18 10.70
CA ILE A 67 -11.21 -8.55 10.35
C ILE A 67 -12.03 -8.25 11.60
N ASN A 68 -12.10 -9.17 12.57
CA ASN A 68 -12.85 -8.92 13.81
C ASN A 68 -12.25 -7.77 14.62
N ILE A 69 -10.91 -7.68 14.70
CA ILE A 69 -10.23 -6.56 15.37
C ILE A 69 -10.52 -5.24 14.66
N VAL A 70 -10.46 -5.21 13.32
CA VAL A 70 -10.76 -4.00 12.52
C VAL A 70 -12.23 -3.60 12.67
N LEU A 71 -13.17 -4.54 12.58
CA LEU A 71 -14.59 -4.25 12.77
C LEU A 71 -14.91 -3.73 14.17
N LEU A 72 -14.30 -4.33 15.21
CA LEU A 72 -14.42 -3.83 16.57
C LEU A 72 -13.83 -2.42 16.72
N GLY A 73 -12.66 -2.18 16.14
CA GLY A 73 -12.03 -0.86 16.11
C GLY A 73 -12.89 0.17 15.39
N CYS A 74 -13.42 -0.15 14.20
CA CYS A 74 -14.35 0.71 13.47
C CYS A 74 -15.60 1.00 14.29
N GLY A 75 -16.18 -0.01 14.95
CA GLY A 75 -17.36 0.16 15.81
C GLY A 75 -17.10 1.11 16.97
N LEU A 76 -15.97 0.95 17.67
CA LEU A 76 -15.59 1.79 18.82
C LEU A 76 -15.23 3.22 18.39
N VAL A 77 -14.41 3.39 17.34
CA VAL A 77 -14.01 4.70 16.83
C VAL A 77 -15.22 5.47 16.27
N SER A 78 -16.08 4.79 15.50
CA SER A 78 -17.33 5.40 15.00
C SER A 78 -18.24 5.81 16.16
N SER A 79 -18.36 4.96 17.19
CA SER A 79 -19.16 5.27 18.38
C SER A 79 -18.67 6.53 19.10
N GLY A 80 -17.35 6.73 19.19
CA GLY A 80 -16.75 7.93 19.76
C GLY A 80 -16.94 9.21 18.93
N ALA A 81 -17.27 9.08 17.64
CA ALA A 81 -17.60 10.22 16.79
C ALA A 81 -19.06 10.72 16.96
N PHE A 82 -19.93 9.91 17.59
CA PHE A 82 -21.31 10.30 17.86
C PHE A 82 -21.43 10.95 19.25
N THR A 83 -21.76 12.23 19.31
CA THR A 83 -22.03 12.96 20.57
C THR A 83 -23.25 12.42 21.33
N ALA A 84 -24.16 11.74 20.64
CA ALA A 84 -25.36 11.13 21.21
C ALA A 84 -25.13 9.75 21.86
N VAL A 85 -23.94 9.14 21.69
CA VAL A 85 -23.62 7.82 22.24
C VAL A 85 -22.57 7.98 23.34
N SER A 86 -22.84 7.44 24.53
CA SER A 86 -21.96 7.57 25.70
C SER A 86 -20.75 6.63 25.66
N VAL A 87 -20.10 6.45 24.51
CA VAL A 87 -18.76 5.82 24.47
C VAL A 87 -17.75 6.90 24.81
N ALA A 88 -17.18 6.83 26.01
CA ALA A 88 -16.15 7.76 26.43
C ALA A 88 -14.90 7.57 25.55
N GLU A 89 -14.29 8.67 25.10
CA GLU A 89 -12.97 8.73 24.43
C GLU A 89 -11.93 7.82 25.11
N ARG A 90 -12.03 7.69 26.43
CA ARG A 90 -11.21 6.78 27.26
C ARG A 90 -11.28 5.32 26.83
N GLU A 91 -12.44 4.82 26.42
CA GLU A 91 -12.63 3.43 26.00
C GLU A 91 -11.90 3.15 24.67
N VAL A 92 -11.97 4.09 23.73
CA VAL A 92 -11.24 4.01 22.45
C VAL A 92 -9.73 3.99 22.70
N LEU A 93 -9.25 4.92 23.54
CA LEU A 93 -7.83 5.01 23.89
C LEU A 93 -7.34 3.77 24.64
N SER A 94 -8.14 3.24 25.57
CA SER A 94 -7.84 2.01 26.31
C SER A 94 -7.73 0.80 25.37
N PHE A 95 -8.69 0.62 24.47
CA PHE A 95 -8.68 -0.44 23.46
C PHE A 95 -7.42 -0.36 22.58
N LEU A 96 -7.09 0.82 22.06
CA LEU A 96 -5.89 1.02 21.23
C LEU A 96 -4.61 0.75 22.02
N SER A 97 -4.52 1.20 23.28
CA SER A 97 -3.38 0.94 24.16
C SER A 97 -3.17 -0.55 24.42
N VAL A 98 -4.24 -1.32 24.63
CA VAL A 98 -4.16 -2.78 24.79
C VAL A 98 -3.67 -3.44 23.51
N LEU A 99 -4.22 -3.05 22.33
CA LEU A 99 -3.76 -3.58 21.04
C LEU A 99 -2.29 -3.27 20.76
N MET A 100 -1.84 -2.04 21.01
CA MET A 100 -0.43 -1.65 20.87
C MET A 100 0.47 -2.46 21.80
N GLY A 101 0.06 -2.68 23.06
CA GLY A 101 0.79 -3.51 24.02
C GLY A 101 0.93 -4.95 23.55
N LEU A 102 -0.17 -5.60 23.16
CA LEU A 102 -0.18 -6.98 22.65
C LEU A 102 0.70 -7.13 21.40
N THR A 103 0.60 -6.18 20.48
CA THR A 103 1.41 -6.16 19.25
C THR A 103 2.89 -5.99 19.55
N SER A 104 3.25 -5.08 20.47
CA SER A 104 4.62 -4.84 20.89
C SER A 104 5.25 -6.08 21.52
N ILE A 105 4.52 -6.77 22.41
CA ILE A 105 4.97 -8.02 23.04
C ILE A 105 5.25 -9.08 21.99
N TRP A 106 4.36 -9.23 21.00
CA TRP A 106 4.57 -10.19 19.91
C TRP A 106 5.78 -9.84 19.05
N MET A 107 5.95 -8.57 18.65
CA MET A 107 7.09 -8.12 17.83
C MET A 107 8.43 -8.37 18.54
N VAL A 108 8.53 -8.03 19.83
CA VAL A 108 9.73 -8.30 20.64
C VAL A 108 9.99 -9.80 20.73
N SER A 109 8.96 -10.61 21.00
CA SER A 109 9.08 -12.06 21.06
C SER A 109 9.58 -12.66 19.74
N TYR A 110 9.08 -12.16 18.61
CA TYR A 110 9.52 -12.58 17.27
C TYR A 110 10.99 -12.20 17.02
N LEU A 111 11.40 -10.97 17.35
CA LEU A 111 12.78 -10.51 17.18
C LEU A 111 13.77 -11.31 18.05
N LEU A 112 13.43 -11.57 19.31
CA LEU A 112 14.26 -12.37 20.21
C LEU A 112 14.40 -13.81 19.72
N TRP A 113 13.30 -14.40 19.27
CA TRP A 113 13.30 -15.77 18.75
C TRP A 113 14.10 -15.88 17.43
N THR A 114 13.89 -14.96 16.49
CA THR A 114 14.63 -14.97 15.22
C THR A 114 16.11 -14.65 15.40
N SER A 115 16.48 -13.81 16.37
CA SER A 115 17.88 -13.53 16.71
C SER A 115 18.61 -14.77 17.25
N LYS A 116 17.95 -15.57 18.10
CA LYS A 116 18.50 -16.83 18.63
C LYS A 116 18.73 -17.90 17.56
N HIS A 117 17.96 -17.88 16.46
CA HIS A 117 18.04 -18.84 15.35
C HIS A 117 18.72 -18.27 14.10
N LYS A 118 19.77 -17.44 14.27
CA LYS A 118 20.51 -16.79 13.17
C LYS A 118 21.22 -17.78 12.22
N ASN A 119 21.44 -19.02 12.65
CA ASN A 119 22.18 -20.04 11.88
C ASN A 119 21.36 -20.72 10.77
N ASN A 120 20.05 -20.44 10.68
CA ASN A 120 19.22 -20.95 9.58
C ASN A 120 19.21 -19.92 8.44
N PRO A 121 19.53 -20.31 7.19
CA PRO A 121 19.44 -19.39 6.06
C PRO A 121 17.99 -18.91 5.91
N LYS A 122 17.77 -17.63 6.20
CA LYS A 122 16.45 -17.00 6.02
C LYS A 122 16.25 -16.76 4.53
N LEU A 123 15.21 -17.35 3.96
CA LEU A 123 14.74 -16.97 2.64
C LEU A 123 14.27 -15.51 2.70
N LYS A 124 14.87 -14.64 1.90
CA LYS A 124 14.51 -13.22 1.82
C LYS A 124 13.80 -12.93 0.52
N ASP A 125 12.72 -12.15 0.58
CA ASP A 125 12.07 -11.61 -0.60
C ASP A 125 12.71 -10.28 -0.99
N SER A 126 13.48 -10.25 -2.08
CA SER A 126 14.17 -9.03 -2.56
C SER A 126 13.19 -7.92 -3.00
N HIS A 127 11.97 -8.29 -3.41
CA HIS A 127 10.93 -7.33 -3.76
C HIS A 127 10.19 -6.77 -2.53
N ALA A 128 10.36 -7.39 -1.35
CA ALA A 128 9.74 -6.91 -0.12
C ALA A 128 10.59 -5.85 0.57
N GLY A 129 10.02 -4.65 0.76
CA GLY A 129 10.66 -3.56 1.48
C GLY A 129 11.82 -2.89 0.73
N PRO A 130 11.57 -2.27 -0.44
CA PRO A 130 12.56 -1.46 -1.15
C PRO A 130 13.08 -0.33 -0.25
N ILE A 131 14.28 0.18 -0.56
CA ILE A 131 14.99 1.11 0.32
C ILE A 131 14.22 2.41 0.58
N TRP A 132 13.42 2.88 -0.39
CA TRP A 132 12.55 4.03 -0.23
C TRP A 132 11.43 3.77 0.79
N LEU A 133 10.91 2.54 0.86
CA LEU A 133 9.79 2.18 1.74
C LEU A 133 10.26 2.18 3.19
N ARG A 134 11.48 1.67 3.40
CA ARG A 134 12.16 1.71 4.69
C ARG A 134 12.52 3.14 5.11
N GLY A 135 13.00 3.96 4.17
CA GLY A 135 13.29 5.37 4.42
C GLY A 135 12.03 6.16 4.83
N GLY A 136 10.92 5.96 4.10
CA GLY A 136 9.62 6.55 4.43
C GLY A 136 9.12 6.13 5.80
N LEU A 137 9.16 4.83 6.11
CA LEU A 137 8.78 4.30 7.43
C LEU A 137 9.53 5.01 8.57
N VAL A 138 10.85 5.16 8.46
CA VAL A 138 11.66 5.82 9.51
C VAL A 138 11.35 7.31 9.60
N LEU A 139 11.22 8.00 8.46
CA LEU A 139 10.90 9.43 8.43
C LEU A 139 9.56 9.71 9.13
N PHE A 140 8.49 9.01 8.71
CA PHE A 140 7.17 9.17 9.31
C PHE A 140 7.12 8.69 10.76
N GLY A 141 7.90 7.65 11.10
CA GLY A 141 8.07 7.19 12.48
C GLY A 141 8.67 8.27 13.38
N VAL A 142 9.73 8.96 12.94
CA VAL A 142 10.33 10.07 13.70
C VAL A 142 9.36 11.23 13.85
N CYS A 143 8.66 11.63 12.79
CA CYS A 143 7.64 12.69 12.88
C CYS A 143 6.50 12.32 13.85
N SER A 144 6.08 11.06 13.85
CA SER A 144 5.07 10.53 14.78
C SER A 144 5.55 10.57 16.23
N LEU A 145 6.83 10.25 16.48
CA LEU A 145 7.42 10.38 17.81
C LEU A 145 7.48 11.83 18.29
N VAL A 146 7.78 12.78 17.41
CA VAL A 146 7.72 14.21 17.74
C VAL A 146 6.29 14.61 18.13
N LEU A 147 5.29 14.17 17.36
CA LEU A 147 3.88 14.38 17.69
C LEU A 147 3.52 13.80 19.07
N ASP A 148 3.98 12.58 19.38
CA ASP A 148 3.68 11.96 20.68
C ASP A 148 4.36 12.69 21.84
N ILE A 149 5.57 13.24 21.63
CA ILE A 149 6.23 14.11 22.62
C ILE A 149 5.41 15.38 22.87
N LEU A 150 4.85 16.01 21.82
CA LEU A 150 3.97 17.18 21.99
C LEU A 150 2.67 16.81 22.74
N LYS A 151 2.08 15.64 22.45
CA LYS A 151 0.92 15.10 23.19
C LYS A 151 1.23 14.87 24.66
N ILE A 152 2.40 14.31 24.97
CA ILE A 152 2.86 14.14 26.36
C ILE A 152 3.02 15.52 27.02
N GLY A 153 3.62 16.50 26.34
CA GLY A 153 3.76 17.87 26.84
C GLY A 153 2.43 18.52 27.22
N LYS A 154 1.41 18.38 26.36
CA LYS A 154 0.02 18.78 26.66
C LYS A 154 -0.51 18.04 27.89
N SER A 155 -0.37 16.71 27.91
CA SER A 155 -0.93 15.85 28.97
C SER A 155 -0.30 16.12 30.34
N VAL A 156 1.01 16.37 30.40
CA VAL A 156 1.73 16.73 31.63
C VAL A 156 1.23 18.06 32.18
N THR A 157 0.92 19.02 31.31
CA THR A 157 0.40 20.33 31.72
C THR A 157 -1.03 20.22 32.30
N LEU A 158 -1.77 19.17 31.95
CA LEU A 158 -3.16 18.94 32.36
C LEU A 158 -3.31 17.73 33.32
N ILE A 159 -2.21 17.27 33.94
CA ILE A 159 -2.16 16.01 34.69
C ILE A 159 -3.16 15.91 35.86
N HIS A 160 -3.52 17.05 36.47
CA HIS A 160 -4.45 17.10 37.60
C HIS A 160 -5.93 16.99 37.20
N CYS A 161 -6.21 17.10 35.90
CA CYS A 161 -7.56 17.22 35.38
C CYS A 161 -7.88 16.10 34.39
N GLU A 162 -6.86 15.55 33.71
CA GLU A 162 -7.02 14.49 32.72
C GLU A 162 -7.06 13.07 33.31
N SER A 163 -7.73 12.17 32.59
CA SER A 163 -7.80 10.76 33.01
C SER A 163 -6.46 10.04 32.86
N PRO A 164 -6.12 9.07 33.74
CA PRO A 164 -4.85 8.34 33.66
C PRO A 164 -4.60 7.65 32.31
N VAL A 165 -5.67 7.19 31.65
CA VAL A 165 -5.60 6.54 30.32
C VAL A 165 -5.09 7.51 29.26
N LYS A 166 -5.56 8.77 29.27
CA LYS A 166 -5.12 9.81 28.33
C LYS A 166 -3.65 10.17 28.49
N ILE A 167 -3.13 10.09 29.71
CA ILE A 167 -1.70 10.33 30.02
C ILE A 167 -0.85 9.12 29.60
N ALA A 168 -1.33 7.90 29.86
CA ALA A 168 -0.61 6.67 29.55
C ALA A 168 -0.57 6.35 28.05
N HIS A 169 -1.66 6.63 27.33
CA HIS A 169 -1.80 6.30 25.91
C HIS A 169 -0.64 6.80 25.02
N PRO A 170 -0.25 8.09 25.01
CA PRO A 170 0.84 8.56 24.16
C PRO A 170 2.18 7.95 24.55
N VAL A 171 2.41 7.62 25.83
CA VAL A 171 3.64 6.91 26.26
C VAL A 171 3.68 5.49 25.69
N ILE A 172 2.54 4.78 25.72
CA ILE A 172 2.43 3.44 25.11
C ILE A 172 2.64 3.54 23.59
N GLN A 173 2.10 4.57 22.95
CA GLN A 173 2.26 4.81 21.51
C GLN A 173 3.74 5.04 21.15
N VAL A 174 4.49 5.84 21.91
CA VAL A 174 5.94 6.02 21.72
C VAL A 174 6.68 4.69 21.73
N VAL A 175 6.42 3.86 22.75
CA VAL A 175 7.06 2.53 22.87
C VAL A 175 6.69 1.65 21.68
N PHE A 176 5.42 1.64 21.29
CA PHE A 176 4.93 0.89 20.13
C PHE A 176 5.61 1.32 18.83
N VAL A 177 5.63 2.61 18.51
CA VAL A 177 6.24 3.17 17.29
C VAL A 177 7.73 2.84 17.21
N VAL A 178 8.46 2.94 18.33
CA VAL A 178 9.90 2.57 18.37
C VAL A 178 10.09 1.08 18.06
N ILE A 179 9.36 0.20 18.76
CA ILE A 179 9.47 -1.25 18.56
C ILE A 179 9.05 -1.65 17.14
N GLN A 180 7.94 -1.10 16.65
CA GLN A 180 7.40 -1.41 15.33
C GLN A 180 8.32 -0.93 14.21
N THR A 181 8.83 0.30 14.29
CA THR A 181 9.76 0.83 13.29
C THR A 181 10.99 -0.05 13.19
N TYR A 182 11.55 -0.47 14.33
CA TYR A 182 12.68 -1.39 14.36
C TYR A 182 12.34 -2.77 13.78
N PHE A 183 11.20 -3.35 14.19
CA PHE A 183 10.73 -4.64 13.69
C PHE A 183 10.56 -4.64 12.17
N LEU A 184 9.83 -3.67 11.62
CA LEU A 184 9.58 -3.56 10.19
C LEU A 184 10.86 -3.24 9.42
N TRP A 185 11.77 -2.43 9.97
CA TRP A 185 13.07 -2.18 9.34
C TRP A 185 13.90 -3.45 9.16
N VAL A 186 13.98 -4.29 10.21
CA VAL A 186 14.82 -5.49 10.22
C VAL A 186 14.15 -6.67 9.49
N SER A 187 12.85 -6.86 9.71
CA SER A 187 12.14 -8.08 9.31
C SER A 187 11.31 -7.96 8.04
N CYS A 188 11.23 -6.79 7.37
CA CYS A 188 10.38 -6.66 6.18
C CYS A 188 10.70 -7.61 5.02
N GLN A 189 11.91 -8.17 4.99
CA GLN A 189 12.35 -9.13 3.97
C GLN A 189 12.22 -10.59 4.42
N ASP A 190 11.90 -10.86 5.68
CA ASP A 190 11.93 -12.23 6.22
C ASP A 190 10.73 -13.05 5.70
N CYS A 191 11.00 -14.14 4.98
CA CYS A 191 9.99 -15.18 4.71
C CYS A 191 9.94 -16.16 5.88
N ALA A 192 9.05 -15.94 6.84
CA ALA A 192 8.92 -16.84 8.00
C ALA A 192 8.40 -18.23 7.58
N GLN A 193 9.19 -19.28 7.83
CA GLN A 193 8.86 -20.67 7.45
C GLN A 193 8.60 -21.61 8.64
N ILE A 194 8.98 -21.24 9.87
CA ILE A 194 8.91 -22.15 11.03
C ILE A 194 7.54 -22.06 11.72
N HIS A 195 7.26 -21.00 12.49
CA HIS A 195 5.97 -20.82 13.16
C HIS A 195 4.98 -20.03 12.31
N MET A 196 4.51 -20.64 11.22
CA MET A 196 3.69 -19.97 10.20
C MET A 196 2.36 -19.43 10.76
N ASN A 197 1.67 -20.19 11.62
CA ASN A 197 0.36 -19.77 12.15
C ASN A 197 0.49 -18.62 13.17
N LEU A 198 1.42 -18.73 14.12
CA LEU A 198 1.67 -17.67 15.10
C LEU A 198 2.17 -16.39 14.43
N THR A 199 3.05 -16.52 13.42
CA THR A 199 3.55 -15.36 12.66
C THR A 199 2.44 -14.70 11.87
N ARG A 200 1.54 -15.49 11.25
CA ARG A 200 0.37 -14.94 10.55
C ARG A 200 -0.59 -14.21 11.49
N CYS A 201 -0.89 -14.77 12.66
CA CYS A 201 -1.75 -14.09 13.63
C CYS A 201 -1.12 -12.79 14.12
N GLY A 202 0.16 -12.80 14.49
CA GLY A 202 0.82 -11.59 14.98
C GLY A 202 1.00 -10.50 13.92
N LEU A 203 1.32 -10.85 12.67
CA LEU A 203 1.35 -9.89 11.57
C LEU A 203 -0.04 -9.32 11.27
N MET A 204 -1.09 -10.14 11.38
CA MET A 204 -2.45 -9.64 11.20
C MET A 204 -2.89 -8.74 12.37
N ILE A 205 -2.57 -9.08 13.62
CA ILE A 205 -2.80 -8.18 14.77
C ILE A 205 -2.04 -6.86 14.57
N THR A 206 -0.81 -6.91 14.07
CA THR A 206 -0.01 -5.71 13.76
C THR A 206 -0.70 -4.85 12.71
N LEU A 207 -1.13 -5.46 11.60
CA LEU A 207 -1.88 -4.78 10.54
C LEU A 207 -3.17 -4.17 11.09
N SER A 208 -3.99 -4.94 11.81
CA SER A 208 -5.26 -4.47 12.35
C SER A 208 -5.09 -3.36 13.38
N THR A 209 -4.03 -3.42 14.20
CA THR A 209 -3.71 -2.37 15.18
C THR A 209 -3.38 -1.07 14.47
N ASN A 210 -2.54 -1.12 13.43
CA ASN A 210 -2.21 0.07 12.65
C ASN A 210 -3.44 0.65 11.92
N LEU A 211 -4.32 -0.20 11.35
CA LEU A 211 -5.57 0.28 10.76
C LEU A 211 -6.50 0.90 11.79
N ALA A 212 -6.56 0.38 13.01
CA ALA A 212 -7.36 0.95 14.09
C ALA A 212 -6.79 2.30 14.58
N ILE A 213 -5.47 2.41 14.72
CA ILE A 213 -4.78 3.68 15.04
C ILE A 213 -5.02 4.69 13.94
N TRP A 214 -4.87 4.29 12.68
CA TRP A 214 -5.16 5.13 11.52
C TRP A 214 -6.60 5.65 11.57
N MET A 215 -7.60 4.76 11.67
CA MET A 215 -9.00 5.16 11.78
C MET A 215 -9.25 6.15 12.92
N ALA A 216 -8.68 5.89 14.10
CA ALA A 216 -8.82 6.77 15.25
C ALA A 216 -8.16 8.13 15.03
N ALA A 217 -6.93 8.16 14.49
CA ALA A 217 -6.19 9.39 14.25
C ALA A 217 -6.90 10.28 13.23
N VAL A 218 -7.41 9.72 12.13
CA VAL A 218 -8.09 10.54 11.12
C VAL A 218 -9.50 10.95 11.56
N THR A 219 -10.18 10.14 12.37
CA THR A 219 -11.45 10.51 13.00
C THR A 219 -11.24 11.67 13.98
N ASP A 220 -10.20 11.61 14.80
CA ASP A 220 -9.84 12.66 15.77
C ASP A 220 -9.44 13.97 15.08
N GLU A 221 -8.60 13.90 14.03
CA GLU A 221 -8.30 15.05 13.17
C GLU A 221 -9.57 15.66 12.58
N SER A 222 -10.48 14.81 12.13
CA SER A 222 -11.72 15.26 11.50
C SER A 222 -12.71 15.90 12.46
N LEU A 223 -12.84 15.35 13.66
CA LEU A 223 -13.66 15.93 14.72
C LEU A 223 -13.09 17.26 15.20
N HIS A 224 -11.77 17.35 15.38
CA HIS A 224 -11.13 18.60 15.80
C HIS A 224 -11.37 19.73 14.80
N GLN A 225 -11.09 19.50 13.52
CA GLN A 225 -11.30 20.51 12.48
C GLN A 225 -12.77 20.92 12.39
N THR A 226 -13.70 19.96 12.55
CA THR A 226 -15.14 20.27 12.53
C THR A 226 -15.59 21.07 13.75
N HIS A 227 -15.04 20.79 14.93
CA HIS A 227 -15.39 21.51 16.16
C HIS A 227 -14.91 22.98 16.11
N GLU A 228 -13.71 23.24 15.58
CA GLU A 228 -13.24 24.62 15.36
C GLU A 228 -14.18 25.39 14.43
N LEU A 229 -14.65 24.76 13.35
CA LEU A 229 -15.61 25.35 12.42
C LEU A 229 -16.96 25.67 13.09
N ILE A 230 -17.55 24.72 13.81
CA ILE A 230 -18.86 24.90 14.47
C ILE A 230 -18.78 25.95 15.59
N THR A 231 -17.70 25.96 16.38
CA THR A 231 -17.53 26.94 17.46
C THR A 231 -17.31 28.35 16.92
N GLY A 232 -16.60 28.51 15.80
CA GLY A 232 -16.48 29.79 15.09
C GLY A 232 -17.85 30.35 14.66
N VAL A 233 -18.73 29.50 14.13
CA VAL A 233 -20.10 29.86 13.71
C VAL A 233 -21.00 30.27 14.89
N ASN A 234 -20.84 29.64 16.06
CA ASN A 234 -21.64 29.97 17.25
C ASN A 234 -21.16 31.24 17.97
N HIS A 235 -19.91 31.68 17.76
CA HIS A 235 -19.40 32.92 18.31
C HIS A 235 -19.84 34.16 17.51
N THR A 236 -20.00 34.05 16.19
CA THR A 236 -20.52 35.14 15.35
C THR A 236 -22.01 35.37 15.55
N SER A 237 -22.79 34.32 15.82
CA SER A 237 -24.24 34.39 16.06
C SER A 237 -24.63 34.88 17.47
N ASN A 238 -23.68 35.02 18.41
CA ASN A 238 -23.93 35.52 19.76
C ASN A 238 -23.32 36.91 20.06
N ALA A 239 -22.85 37.64 19.04
CA ALA A 239 -22.27 38.97 19.23
C ALA A 239 -23.29 40.10 19.52
N THR A 240 -24.60 39.79 19.63
CA THR A 240 -25.66 40.79 19.92
C THR A 240 -26.45 40.55 21.21
N THR A 241 -26.07 39.60 22.07
CA THR A 241 -26.68 39.47 23.41
C THR A 241 -25.64 39.37 24.53
N GLY A 242 -25.34 40.55 25.08
CA GLY A 242 -25.07 40.82 26.50
C GLY A 242 -24.39 39.73 27.33
N VAL A 243 -23.16 40.03 27.73
CA VAL A 243 -22.55 39.60 28.99
C VAL A 243 -23.58 39.73 30.14
N ARG A 244 -24.09 38.60 30.65
CA ARG A 244 -24.37 38.34 32.09
C ARG A 244 -24.98 36.95 32.36
N ALA A 245 -24.25 36.21 33.20
CA ALA A 245 -24.69 35.48 34.39
C ALA A 245 -25.20 34.02 34.28
N ALA A 246 -24.36 33.15 34.87
CA ALA A 246 -24.67 32.27 36.00
C ALA A 246 -25.32 30.89 35.75
N GLY A 247 -24.57 29.85 36.19
CA GLY A 247 -25.13 28.69 36.87
C GLY A 247 -25.11 27.38 36.08
N GLY A 248 -24.04 26.58 36.26
CA GLY A 248 -24.02 25.16 35.85
C GLY A 248 -22.61 24.68 35.56
N GLY A 249 -21.96 24.04 36.53
CA GLY A 249 -20.59 23.55 36.40
C GLY A 249 -20.44 22.52 35.28
N SER A 250 -19.52 22.79 34.34
CA SER A 250 -19.00 21.79 33.42
C SER A 250 -17.49 21.67 33.68
N HIS A 251 -17.09 20.54 34.25
CA HIS A 251 -15.70 20.15 34.46
C HIS A 251 -15.04 19.80 33.11
N GLY A 252 -14.60 20.81 32.36
CA GLY A 252 -13.69 20.65 31.22
C GLY A 252 -12.28 21.11 31.60
N CYS A 253 -11.25 20.38 31.17
CA CYS A 253 -9.85 20.76 31.40
C CYS A 253 -9.37 21.72 30.31
N ASP A 254 -9.53 23.02 30.52
CA ASP A 254 -9.16 24.00 29.51
C ASP A 254 -7.66 24.28 29.49
N CYS A 255 -7.12 24.41 28.28
CA CYS A 255 -5.72 24.69 28.01
C CYS A 255 -5.42 26.19 28.17
N VAL A 256 -5.21 26.62 29.43
CA VAL A 256 -5.07 28.05 29.77
C VAL A 256 -3.64 28.58 29.58
N THR A 257 -2.61 27.76 29.80
CA THR A 257 -1.21 28.22 29.73
C THR A 257 -0.72 28.35 28.28
N GLN A 258 0.14 29.34 28.03
CA GLN A 258 0.75 29.54 26.70
C GLN A 258 1.51 28.30 26.24
N LEU A 259 2.21 27.62 27.14
CA LEU A 259 2.93 26.38 26.86
C LEU A 259 1.97 25.26 26.43
N CYS A 260 0.84 25.10 27.11
CA CYS A 260 -0.20 24.15 26.72
C CYS A 260 -0.73 24.46 25.31
N LYS A 261 -1.03 25.74 25.01
CA LYS A 261 -1.53 26.16 23.69
C LYS A 261 -0.51 25.93 22.57
N THR A 262 0.78 26.17 22.83
CA THR A 262 1.86 25.88 21.87
C THR A 262 1.97 24.39 21.59
N PHE A 263 1.94 23.54 22.63
CA PHE A 263 1.87 22.11 22.42
C PHE A 263 0.61 21.71 21.68
N GLN A 264 -0.52 22.36 22.00
CA GLN A 264 -1.80 22.09 21.38
C GLN A 264 -1.77 22.31 19.86
N ASN A 265 -1.35 23.49 19.45
CA ASN A 265 -1.25 23.83 18.04
C ASN A 265 -0.20 22.96 17.33
N GLY A 266 0.94 22.73 17.98
CA GLY A 266 2.02 21.92 17.41
C GLY A 266 1.62 20.47 17.13
N TYR A 267 0.86 19.83 18.02
CA TYR A 267 0.41 18.46 17.78
C TYR A 267 -0.61 18.39 16.65
N TYR A 268 -1.47 19.41 16.49
CA TYR A 268 -2.45 19.47 15.40
C TYR A 268 -1.80 19.50 14.00
N TYR A 269 -0.73 20.28 13.83
CA TYR A 269 0.00 20.33 12.55
C TYR A 269 0.73 19.03 12.19
N LEU A 270 1.02 18.17 13.17
CA LEU A 270 1.76 16.93 12.93
C LEU A 270 0.87 15.68 12.76
N TYR A 271 -0.46 15.78 12.92
CA TYR A 271 -1.38 14.63 12.76
C TYR A 271 -1.18 13.84 11.48
N PRO A 272 -1.04 14.49 10.29
CA PRO A 272 -0.87 13.78 9.04
C PRO A 272 0.29 12.79 9.08
N PHE A 273 1.39 13.09 9.79
CA PHE A 273 2.54 12.19 9.82
C PHE A 273 2.29 10.89 10.58
N ASN A 274 1.41 10.88 11.59
CA ASN A 274 1.00 9.65 12.29
C ASN A 274 0.09 8.78 11.42
N ILE A 275 -0.69 9.42 10.54
CA ILE A 275 -1.69 8.79 9.66
C ILE A 275 -1.04 7.93 8.56
N GLU A 276 -0.32 8.49 7.58
CA GLU A 276 1.13 8.58 7.64
C GLU A 276 1.78 7.22 7.96
N TYR A 277 2.50 7.23 9.06
CA TYR A 277 3.22 6.10 9.60
C TYR A 277 2.35 4.84 9.71
N SER A 278 1.13 4.96 10.23
CA SER A 278 0.23 3.82 10.47
C SER A 278 -0.12 3.08 9.18
N LEU A 279 -0.29 3.80 8.06
CA LEU A 279 -0.57 3.20 6.75
C LEU A 279 0.64 2.48 6.16
N PHE A 280 1.82 3.09 6.22
CA PHE A 280 3.07 2.43 5.82
C PHE A 280 3.29 1.14 6.61
N ALA A 281 3.09 1.18 7.93
CA ALA A 281 3.24 0.03 8.79
C ALA A 281 2.20 -1.07 8.47
N SER A 282 0.95 -0.70 8.16
CA SER A 282 -0.10 -1.63 7.71
C SER A 282 0.27 -2.33 6.41
N ALA A 283 0.70 -1.57 5.40
CA ALA A 283 1.08 -2.10 4.09
C ALA A 283 2.28 -3.07 4.19
N MET A 284 3.32 -2.69 4.93
CA MET A 284 4.49 -3.55 5.16
C MET A 284 4.10 -4.84 5.90
N SER A 285 3.24 -4.74 6.92
CA SER A 285 2.74 -5.90 7.67
C SER A 285 1.92 -6.86 6.79
N TYR A 286 1.12 -6.33 5.86
CA TYR A 286 0.37 -7.15 4.90
C TYR A 286 1.30 -7.92 3.96
N VAL A 287 2.29 -7.23 3.38
CA VAL A 287 3.26 -7.85 2.47
C VAL A 287 4.01 -8.98 3.19
N MET A 288 4.46 -8.71 4.42
CA MET A 288 5.07 -9.74 5.28
C MET A 288 4.11 -10.91 5.53
N TRP A 289 2.84 -10.64 5.85
CA TRP A 289 1.83 -11.67 6.13
C TRP A 289 1.57 -12.58 4.92
N LYS A 290 1.53 -12.01 3.72
CA LYS A 290 1.41 -12.74 2.45
C LYS A 290 2.65 -13.58 2.14
N ASN A 291 3.82 -13.11 2.52
CA ASN A 291 5.09 -13.79 2.31
C ASN A 291 5.35 -14.94 3.29
N VAL A 292 4.59 -15.05 4.39
CA VAL A 292 4.71 -16.16 5.34
C VAL A 292 4.47 -17.51 4.67
N GLY A 293 5.50 -18.35 4.67
CA GLY A 293 5.47 -19.69 4.07
C GLY A 293 5.58 -19.73 2.55
N ARG A 294 5.93 -18.60 1.90
CA ARG A 294 6.23 -18.57 0.48
C ARG A 294 7.62 -19.17 0.25
N VAL A 295 7.72 -20.08 -0.71
CA VAL A 295 9.00 -20.57 -1.24
C VAL A 295 9.24 -19.76 -2.52
N THR A 296 10.40 -19.12 -2.62
CA THR A 296 10.80 -18.34 -3.80
C THR A 296 11.94 -19.11 -4.44
N SER A 297 11.87 -19.41 -5.74
CA SER A 297 13.03 -19.93 -6.45
C SER A 297 14.08 -18.83 -6.51
N GLU A 298 15.31 -19.13 -6.11
CA GLU A 298 16.46 -18.30 -6.47
C GLU A 298 16.49 -18.12 -8.00
N HIS A 299 17.07 -17.03 -8.47
CA HIS A 299 17.14 -16.53 -9.86
C HIS A 299 16.17 -15.40 -10.18
N HIS A 300 16.40 -14.18 -9.65
CA HIS A 300 16.13 -12.97 -10.43
C HIS A 300 17.15 -11.87 -10.12
N HIS A 301 17.75 -11.35 -11.19
CA HIS A 301 18.70 -10.24 -11.16
C HIS A 301 18.02 -8.94 -10.71
N HIS A 302 18.70 -8.21 -9.82
CA HIS A 302 18.36 -6.84 -9.48
C HIS A 302 18.42 -5.95 -10.72
N THR A 303 17.27 -5.61 -11.30
CA THR A 303 17.19 -4.46 -12.20
C THR A 303 17.14 -3.21 -11.33
N GLN A 304 18.30 -2.61 -11.07
CA GLN A 304 18.37 -1.28 -10.48
C GLN A 304 17.76 -0.29 -11.48
N HIS A 305 16.51 0.15 -11.23
CA HIS A 305 15.88 1.22 -11.98
C HIS A 305 16.58 2.54 -11.66
N LYS A 306 17.59 2.88 -12.46
CA LYS A 306 18.17 4.23 -12.42
C LYS A 306 17.14 5.20 -12.99
N PHE A 307 16.78 6.23 -12.20
CA PHE A 307 16.02 7.39 -12.67
C PHE A 307 16.81 8.06 -13.80
N LYS A 308 16.51 7.69 -15.04
CA LYS A 308 17.11 8.31 -16.22
C LYS A 308 16.09 9.29 -16.78
N THR A 309 16.06 10.48 -16.22
CA THR A 309 15.26 11.61 -16.72
C THR A 309 15.88 12.09 -18.03
N ARG A 310 15.40 11.57 -19.17
CA ARG A 310 15.79 12.08 -20.49
C ARG A 310 14.63 12.86 -21.10
N ASN A 311 14.74 14.18 -21.00
CA ASN A 311 14.04 15.24 -21.74
C ASN A 311 12.59 14.94 -22.16
N LEU A 312 11.67 15.14 -21.22
CA LEU A 312 10.43 15.91 -21.41
C LEU A 312 9.97 16.34 -20.00
N PHE A 313 9.53 17.60 -19.86
CA PHE A 313 9.22 18.25 -18.56
C PHE A 313 7.81 18.85 -18.55
N VAL A 314 7.01 18.64 -19.60
CA VAL A 314 5.74 19.35 -19.79
C VAL A 314 4.72 18.92 -18.74
N GLY A 315 4.57 17.61 -18.52
CA GLY A 315 3.69 17.06 -17.50
C GLY A 315 4.11 17.48 -16.09
N LEU A 316 5.42 17.50 -15.81
CA LEU A 316 5.94 17.98 -14.54
C LEU A 316 5.66 19.48 -14.34
N LEU A 317 5.89 20.31 -15.36
CA LEU A 317 5.62 21.76 -15.32
C LEU A 317 4.13 22.05 -15.16
N CYS A 318 3.26 21.34 -15.88
CA CYS A 318 1.81 21.44 -15.71
C CYS A 318 1.39 21.04 -14.29
N GLY A 319 1.98 19.97 -13.75
CA GLY A 319 1.70 19.51 -12.39
C GLY A 319 2.16 20.52 -11.33
N ILE A 320 3.36 21.09 -11.50
CA ILE A 320 3.86 22.18 -10.65
C ILE A 320 2.95 23.41 -10.75
N GLY A 321 2.46 23.73 -11.95
CA GLY A 321 1.50 24.81 -12.16
C GLY A 321 0.21 24.61 -11.36
N VAL A 322 -0.37 23.41 -11.41
CA VAL A 322 -1.55 23.04 -10.59
C VAL A 322 -1.23 23.11 -9.10
N LEU A 323 -0.05 22.65 -8.68
CA LEU A 323 0.38 22.69 -7.28
C LEU A 323 0.54 24.14 -6.78
N VAL A 324 1.22 25.01 -7.52
CA VAL A 324 1.43 26.41 -7.14
C VAL A 324 0.09 27.16 -7.13
N ALA A 325 -0.74 26.98 -8.15
CA ALA A 325 -2.07 27.58 -8.19
C ALA A 325 -2.94 27.11 -7.01
N GLY A 326 -2.92 25.80 -6.70
CA GLY A 326 -3.66 25.25 -5.58
C GLY A 326 -3.14 25.71 -4.22
N LEU A 327 -1.82 25.89 -4.05
CA LEU A 327 -1.26 26.51 -2.85
C LEU A 327 -1.71 27.96 -2.70
N GLY A 328 -1.74 28.73 -3.80
CA GLY A 328 -2.25 30.09 -3.79
C GLY A 328 -3.72 30.16 -3.37
N VAL A 329 -4.57 29.32 -3.99
CA VAL A 329 -6.00 29.21 -3.66
C VAL A 329 -6.20 28.74 -2.21
N PHE A 330 -5.40 27.78 -1.73
CA PHE A 330 -5.46 27.29 -0.36
C PHE A 330 -5.12 28.39 0.65
N ILE A 331 -4.07 29.18 0.40
CA ILE A 331 -3.68 30.30 1.27
C ILE A 331 -4.79 31.36 1.30
N ILE A 332 -5.31 31.75 0.14
CA ILE A 332 -6.40 32.73 0.03
C ILE A 332 -7.63 32.22 0.78
N TYR A 333 -8.04 30.96 0.53
CA TYR A 333 -9.14 30.32 1.22
C TYR A 333 -8.97 30.38 2.75
N LYS A 334 -7.80 29.98 3.26
CA LYS A 334 -7.54 29.96 4.71
C LYS A 334 -7.53 31.34 5.35
N ILE A 335 -7.20 32.39 4.60
CA ILE A 335 -7.18 33.77 5.11
C ILE A 335 -8.58 34.39 5.03
N GLU A 336 -9.30 34.18 3.93
CA GLU A 336 -10.53 34.90 3.62
C GLU A 336 -11.81 34.18 4.03
N VAL A 337 -11.78 32.87 4.32
CA VAL A 337 -12.99 32.12 4.69
C VAL A 337 -13.63 32.60 6.00
N ASP A 338 -12.82 33.15 6.91
CA ASP A 338 -13.27 33.71 8.19
C ASP A 338 -13.77 35.16 8.06
N ILE A 339 -13.59 35.80 6.90
CA ILE A 339 -14.01 37.18 6.63
C ILE A 339 -15.35 37.14 5.89
N GLU A 340 -16.43 37.56 6.56
CA GLU A 340 -17.81 37.42 6.08
C GLU A 340 -18.05 37.99 4.67
N ASP A 341 -17.51 39.18 4.38
CA ASP A 341 -17.62 39.84 3.06
C ASP A 341 -16.87 39.10 1.93
N SER A 342 -15.77 38.42 2.26
CA SER A 342 -14.90 37.73 1.30
C SER A 342 -15.16 36.22 1.20
N LYS A 343 -15.89 35.64 2.16
CA LYS A 343 -16.13 34.20 2.28
C LYS A 343 -16.71 33.58 1.01
N SER A 344 -17.75 34.18 0.44
CA SER A 344 -18.40 33.67 -0.78
C SER A 344 -17.44 33.66 -1.99
N GLN A 345 -16.58 34.68 -2.10
CA GLN A 345 -15.57 34.76 -3.16
C GLN A 345 -14.49 33.71 -2.99
N ALA A 346 -13.98 33.52 -1.76
CA ALA A 346 -12.97 32.51 -1.44
C ALA A 346 -13.46 31.07 -1.72
N ILE A 347 -14.69 30.74 -1.31
CA ILE A 347 -15.31 29.43 -1.58
C ILE A 347 -15.53 29.23 -3.09
N THR A 348 -15.99 30.25 -3.79
CA THR A 348 -16.20 30.20 -5.24
C THR A 348 -14.87 29.96 -5.98
N MET A 349 -13.81 30.69 -5.63
CA MET A 349 -12.48 30.52 -6.20
C MET A 349 -11.94 29.11 -5.95
N PHE A 350 -12.17 28.57 -4.76
CA PHE A 350 -11.80 27.20 -4.41
C PHE A 350 -12.48 26.15 -5.30
N TYR A 351 -13.80 26.24 -5.49
CA TYR A 351 -14.51 25.29 -6.35
C TYR A 351 -14.15 25.44 -7.83
N ILE A 352 -13.91 26.66 -8.33
CA ILE A 352 -13.44 26.88 -9.71
C ILE A 352 -12.09 26.21 -9.95
N PHE A 353 -11.14 26.40 -9.01
CA PHE A 353 -9.83 25.74 -9.06
C PHE A 353 -9.98 24.22 -9.11
N ASN A 354 -10.79 23.64 -8.21
CA ASN A 354 -11.01 22.20 -8.18
C ASN A 354 -11.62 21.68 -9.48
N ILE A 355 -12.66 22.32 -10.00
CA ILE A 355 -13.30 21.92 -11.26
C ILE A 355 -12.28 21.91 -12.39
N THR A 356 -11.45 22.94 -12.50
CA THR A 356 -10.42 23.03 -13.55
C THR A 356 -9.35 21.96 -13.38
N ALA A 357 -8.80 21.81 -12.18
CA ALA A 357 -7.75 20.83 -11.91
C ALA A 357 -8.25 19.38 -12.05
N LEU A 358 -9.42 19.05 -11.52
CA LEU A 358 -10.04 17.72 -11.66
C LEU A 358 -10.37 17.40 -13.12
N SER A 359 -10.80 18.38 -13.91
CA SER A 359 -11.02 18.21 -15.34
C SER A 359 -9.72 17.88 -16.07
N LEU A 360 -8.64 18.62 -15.80
CA LEU A 360 -7.31 18.35 -16.38
C LEU A 360 -6.79 16.95 -15.99
N MET A 361 -6.93 16.58 -14.71
CA MET A 361 -6.57 15.24 -14.22
C MET A 361 -7.40 14.13 -14.88
N SER A 362 -8.70 14.37 -15.10
CA SER A 362 -9.61 13.43 -15.78
C SER A 362 -9.19 13.21 -17.23
N ILE A 363 -8.90 14.30 -17.96
CA ILE A 363 -8.41 14.24 -19.34
C ILE A 363 -7.08 13.49 -19.41
N GLY A 364 -6.13 13.79 -18.50
CA GLY A 364 -4.85 13.09 -18.43
C GLY A 364 -5.01 11.58 -18.17
N SER A 365 -5.85 11.21 -17.21
CA SER A 365 -6.12 9.81 -16.86
C SER A 365 -6.80 9.06 -18.01
N LEU A 366 -7.77 9.70 -18.69
CA LEU A 366 -8.44 9.14 -19.86
C LEU A 366 -7.45 8.96 -21.02
N ALA A 367 -6.63 9.97 -21.32
CA ALA A 367 -5.61 9.90 -22.36
C ALA A 367 -4.61 8.77 -22.10
N GLY A 368 -4.15 8.62 -20.85
CA GLY A 368 -3.26 7.52 -20.43
C GLY A 368 -3.91 6.15 -20.63
N THR A 369 -5.17 6.00 -20.22
CA THR A 369 -5.96 4.77 -20.39
C THR A 369 -6.16 4.43 -21.87
N ILE A 370 -6.45 5.43 -22.72
CA ILE A 370 -6.57 5.24 -24.17
C ILE A 370 -5.23 4.78 -24.77
N ILE A 371 -4.11 5.39 -24.37
CA ILE A 371 -2.78 4.98 -24.83
C ILE A 371 -2.50 3.53 -24.43
N TYR A 372 -2.86 3.14 -23.20
CA TYR A 372 -2.75 1.75 -22.76
C TYR A 372 -3.58 0.81 -23.63
N ARG A 373 -4.81 1.14 -23.99
CA ARG A 373 -5.62 0.29 -24.89
C ARG A 373 -4.99 0.07 -26.26
N PHE A 374 -4.21 1.03 -26.76
CA PHE A 374 -3.48 0.88 -28.02
C PHE A 374 -2.11 0.21 -27.87
N ASP A 375 -1.66 -0.02 -26.64
CA ASP A 375 -0.40 -0.65 -26.30
C ASP A 375 -0.61 -2.16 -26.12
N LYS A 376 -0.10 -2.95 -27.07
CA LYS A 376 -0.27 -4.42 -27.15
C LYS A 376 0.57 -5.20 -26.13
N ARG A 377 1.12 -4.56 -25.10
CA ARG A 377 1.85 -5.27 -24.04
C ARG A 377 0.94 -6.29 -23.36
N ASP A 378 1.48 -7.49 -23.17
CA ASP A 378 0.81 -8.52 -22.38
C ASP A 378 0.59 -8.01 -20.96
N MET A 379 -0.57 -8.34 -20.40
CA MET A 379 -0.85 -8.09 -18.99
C MET A 379 -0.07 -9.09 -18.14
N ASP A 380 0.54 -8.60 -17.06
CA ASP A 380 1.17 -9.46 -16.08
C ASP A 380 0.10 -10.20 -15.29
N ASN A 381 -0.15 -11.44 -15.73
CA ASN A 381 -1.11 -12.35 -15.10
C ASN A 381 -0.55 -13.01 -13.83
N HIS A 382 0.70 -12.75 -13.44
CA HIS A 382 1.27 -13.30 -12.22
C HIS A 382 0.57 -12.70 -10.99
N LYS A 383 0.11 -13.55 -10.07
CA LYS A 383 -0.58 -13.11 -8.85
C LYS A 383 0.43 -12.51 -7.87
N ASN A 384 0.69 -11.20 -7.99
CA ASN A 384 1.46 -10.44 -7.01
C ASN A 384 0.55 -9.99 -5.85
N PRO A 385 0.80 -10.46 -4.60
CA PRO A 385 -0.01 -10.08 -3.44
C PRO A 385 0.06 -8.58 -3.13
N THR A 386 1.20 -7.92 -3.34
CA THR A 386 1.36 -6.48 -3.12
C THR A 386 0.47 -5.70 -4.08
N ARG A 387 0.54 -6.02 -5.38
CA ARG A 387 -0.32 -5.41 -6.40
C ARG A 387 -1.81 -5.58 -6.11
N THR A 388 -2.22 -6.76 -5.64
CA THR A 388 -3.63 -7.01 -5.28
C THR A 388 -4.07 -6.15 -4.09
N LEU A 389 -3.20 -5.95 -3.09
CA LEU A 389 -3.47 -5.06 -1.97
C LEU A 389 -3.65 -3.63 -2.43
N ASP A 390 -2.75 -3.15 -3.29
CA ASP A 390 -2.77 -1.76 -3.74
C ASP A 390 -4.08 -1.42 -4.46
N VAL A 391 -4.62 -2.36 -5.26
CA VAL A 391 -5.93 -2.20 -5.90
C VAL A 391 -7.07 -2.13 -4.87
N VAL A 392 -7.09 -3.04 -3.88
CA VAL A 392 -8.15 -3.07 -2.87
C VAL A 392 -8.10 -1.80 -1.99
N LEU A 393 -6.90 -1.36 -1.60
CA LEU A 393 -6.71 -0.12 -0.85
C LEU A 393 -7.14 1.11 -1.66
N LEU A 394 -6.76 1.18 -2.93
CA LEU A 394 -7.13 2.30 -3.81
C LEU A 394 -8.65 2.40 -3.99
N LEU A 395 -9.32 1.28 -4.26
CA LEU A 395 -10.77 1.24 -4.42
C LEU A 395 -11.50 1.51 -3.10
N GLY A 396 -11.04 0.92 -2.00
CA GLY A 396 -11.60 1.14 -0.67
C GLY A 396 -11.49 2.60 -0.21
N ALA A 397 -10.34 3.24 -0.47
CA ALA A 397 -10.12 4.65 -0.16
C ALA A 397 -10.98 5.59 -1.02
N ALA A 398 -11.23 5.25 -2.29
CA ALA A 398 -12.11 6.06 -3.14
C ALA A 398 -13.58 6.09 -2.66
N LEU A 399 -14.04 5.05 -1.94
CA LEU A 399 -15.43 4.96 -1.48
C LEU A 399 -15.83 6.15 -0.58
N GLY A 400 -14.95 6.64 0.29
CA GLY A 400 -15.30 7.76 1.17
C GLY A 400 -15.59 9.05 0.40
N GLN A 401 -14.83 9.33 -0.65
CA GLN A 401 -15.06 10.48 -1.53
C GLN A 401 -16.28 10.28 -2.43
N TYR A 402 -16.55 9.05 -2.87
CA TYR A 402 -17.81 8.74 -3.55
C TYR A 402 -19.01 8.98 -2.65
N CYS A 403 -18.96 8.53 -1.40
CA CYS A 403 -20.02 8.79 -0.43
C CYS A 403 -20.29 10.29 -0.30
N ILE A 404 -19.28 11.10 0.03
CA ILE A 404 -19.45 12.57 0.15
C ILE A 404 -20.05 13.16 -1.13
N SER A 405 -19.53 12.77 -2.29
CA SER A 405 -19.99 13.30 -3.59
C SER A 405 -21.44 12.94 -3.88
N TYR A 406 -21.86 11.69 -3.65
CA TYR A 406 -23.24 11.27 -3.90
C TYR A 406 -24.23 11.97 -2.97
N PHE A 407 -23.91 12.13 -1.68
CA PHE A 407 -24.74 12.91 -0.77
C PHE A 407 -24.79 14.39 -1.19
N SER A 408 -23.66 14.98 -1.61
CA SER A 408 -23.62 16.35 -2.13
C SER A 408 -24.51 16.52 -3.38
N ILE A 409 -24.46 15.57 -4.33
CA ILE A 409 -25.29 15.59 -5.55
C ILE A 409 -26.78 15.57 -5.19
N VAL A 410 -27.19 14.69 -4.26
CA VAL A 410 -28.59 14.60 -3.82
C VAL A 410 -29.05 15.90 -3.18
N ALA A 411 -28.23 16.49 -2.31
CA ALA A 411 -28.53 17.78 -1.69
C ALA A 411 -28.69 18.90 -2.74
N MET A 412 -27.73 19.04 -3.65
CA MET A 412 -27.75 20.12 -4.66
C MET A 412 -28.91 20.00 -5.65
N ILE A 413 -29.35 18.78 -5.98
CA ILE A 413 -30.51 18.56 -6.87
C ILE A 413 -31.82 18.84 -6.13
N ALA A 414 -31.91 18.51 -4.84
CA ALA A 414 -33.10 18.70 -4.04
C ALA A 414 -33.31 20.16 -3.61
N MET A 415 -32.22 20.90 -3.37
CA MET A 415 -32.25 22.34 -3.15
C MET A 415 -32.54 23.05 -4.50
N GLN A 416 -33.43 24.05 -4.51
CA GLN A 416 -33.82 24.72 -5.76
C GLN A 416 -32.57 25.31 -6.47
N PRO A 417 -32.35 25.01 -7.77
CA PRO A 417 -31.18 25.49 -8.50
C PRO A 417 -31.35 26.97 -8.86
N GLY A 418 -30.90 27.86 -7.97
CA GLY A 418 -30.96 29.31 -8.18
C GLY A 418 -29.59 30.00 -8.15
N GLU A 419 -28.66 29.53 -7.31
CA GLU A 419 -27.39 30.21 -7.07
C GLU A 419 -26.20 29.55 -7.79
N GLN A 420 -25.23 30.39 -8.22
CA GLN A 420 -24.01 29.96 -8.90
C GLN A 420 -23.23 28.91 -8.09
N LEU A 421 -23.22 29.04 -6.76
CA LEU A 421 -22.51 28.13 -5.86
C LEU A 421 -23.09 26.70 -5.88
N HIS A 422 -24.42 26.55 -5.96
CA HIS A 422 -25.08 25.23 -6.05
C HIS A 422 -24.59 24.47 -7.29
N THR A 423 -24.51 25.18 -8.41
CA THR A 423 -24.04 24.60 -9.68
C THR A 423 -22.57 24.20 -9.59
N LEU A 424 -21.71 25.04 -8.99
CA LEU A 424 -20.29 24.73 -8.82
C LEU A 424 -20.08 23.48 -7.96
N ILE A 425 -20.79 23.35 -6.84
CA ILE A 425 -20.69 22.19 -5.95
C ILE A 425 -21.16 20.92 -6.66
N LEU A 426 -22.29 20.98 -7.37
CA LEU A 426 -22.81 19.85 -8.15
C LEU A 426 -21.82 19.40 -9.22
N VAL A 427 -21.27 20.33 -10.01
CA VAL A 427 -20.27 20.03 -11.05
C VAL A 427 -19.00 19.46 -10.43
N ASN A 428 -18.54 20.01 -9.31
CA ASN A 428 -17.38 19.51 -8.58
C ASN A 428 -17.59 18.07 -8.10
N ALA A 429 -18.75 17.75 -7.49
CA ALA A 429 -19.06 16.40 -7.00
C ALA A 429 -19.11 15.37 -8.14
N LEU A 430 -19.72 15.72 -9.28
CA LEU A 430 -19.73 14.87 -10.47
C LEU A 430 -18.32 14.66 -11.05
N LEU A 431 -17.53 15.72 -11.19
CA LEU A 431 -16.15 15.64 -11.67
C LEU A 431 -15.27 14.84 -10.72
N LEU A 432 -15.48 14.92 -9.40
CA LEU A 432 -14.74 14.14 -8.43
C LEU A 432 -14.92 12.63 -8.68
N ILE A 433 -16.16 12.18 -8.89
CA ILE A 433 -16.48 10.78 -9.20
C ILE A 433 -15.81 10.34 -10.52
N VAL A 434 -15.93 11.16 -11.57
CA VAL A 434 -15.32 10.90 -12.88
C VAL A 434 -13.80 10.80 -12.76
N GLN A 435 -13.17 11.77 -12.08
CA GLN A 435 -11.73 11.85 -11.92
C GLN A 435 -11.18 10.63 -11.17
N HIS A 436 -11.77 10.24 -10.04
CA HIS A 436 -11.34 9.07 -9.27
C HIS A 436 -11.54 7.77 -10.06
N THR A 437 -12.65 7.63 -10.79
CA THR A 437 -12.92 6.44 -11.61
C THR A 437 -11.89 6.28 -12.73
N LEU A 438 -11.60 7.37 -13.45
CA LEU A 438 -10.61 7.38 -14.53
C LEU A 438 -9.18 7.18 -14.01
N GLN A 439 -8.81 7.86 -12.92
CA GLN A 439 -7.49 7.70 -12.31
C GLN A 439 -7.28 6.28 -11.76
N ASN A 440 -8.29 5.69 -11.12
CA ASN A 440 -8.22 4.29 -10.65
C ASN A 440 -8.02 3.34 -11.82
N THR A 441 -8.77 3.51 -12.90
CA THR A 441 -8.59 2.71 -14.12
C THR A 441 -7.16 2.83 -14.65
N PHE A 442 -6.66 4.06 -14.78
CA PHE A 442 -5.30 4.33 -15.26
C PHE A 442 -4.22 3.69 -14.38
N ILE A 443 -4.29 3.87 -13.06
CA ILE A 443 -3.32 3.31 -12.10
C ILE A 443 -3.35 1.78 -12.12
N ILE A 444 -4.55 1.19 -12.01
CA ILE A 444 -4.70 -0.27 -11.96
C ILE A 444 -4.17 -0.90 -13.24
N GLU A 445 -4.53 -0.36 -14.41
CA GLU A 445 -4.03 -0.83 -15.70
C GLU A 445 -2.51 -0.65 -15.83
N GLY A 446 -1.98 0.48 -15.36
CA GLY A 446 -0.53 0.75 -15.33
C GLY A 446 0.26 -0.25 -14.49
N LEU A 447 -0.22 -0.57 -13.28
CA LEU A 447 0.42 -1.53 -12.36
C LEU A 447 0.35 -2.99 -12.84
N HIS A 448 -0.60 -3.33 -13.72
CA HIS A 448 -0.77 -4.69 -14.24
C HIS A 448 -0.05 -4.95 -15.56
N ARG A 449 0.68 -3.97 -16.12
CA ARG A 449 1.43 -4.14 -17.38
C ARG A 449 2.85 -4.58 -17.11
N HIS A 450 3.38 -5.45 -17.98
CA HIS A 450 4.79 -5.87 -17.89
C HIS A 450 5.75 -4.68 -18.06
N PRO A 451 6.85 -4.63 -17.28
CA PRO A 451 7.92 -3.66 -17.46
C PRO A 451 8.54 -3.80 -18.87
N HIS A 452 8.99 -2.68 -19.45
CA HIS A 452 9.76 -2.74 -20.68
C HIS A 452 11.14 -3.36 -20.42
N THR A 453 11.38 -4.57 -20.91
CA THR A 453 12.73 -5.15 -20.98
C THR A 453 13.54 -4.31 -21.97
N ASN A 454 14.54 -3.57 -21.48
CA ASN A 454 15.53 -2.94 -22.35
C ASN A 454 16.39 -4.04 -22.97
N ASN A 455 15.94 -4.62 -24.09
CA ASN A 455 16.74 -5.54 -24.89
C ASN A 455 17.87 -4.77 -25.58
N HIS A 456 18.98 -4.59 -24.85
CA HIS A 456 20.31 -4.45 -25.44
C HIS A 456 21.12 -5.70 -25.12
N HIS A 457 20.63 -6.86 -25.53
CA HIS A 457 21.46 -8.01 -25.87
C HIS A 457 20.82 -8.71 -27.07
N PRO A 458 21.38 -8.58 -28.28
CA PRO A 458 21.00 -9.43 -29.39
C PRO A 458 21.63 -10.81 -29.19
N ALA A 459 20.81 -11.86 -29.34
CA ALA A 459 21.15 -13.27 -29.43
C ALA A 459 21.79 -13.92 -28.19
N GLU A 460 20.98 -14.63 -27.40
CA GLU A 460 21.20 -16.03 -27.02
C GLU A 460 19.98 -16.56 -26.26
N LEU A 461 19.65 -17.83 -26.47
CA LEU A 461 18.47 -18.57 -26.02
C LEU A 461 17.20 -18.36 -26.85
N GLN A 462 17.32 -18.65 -28.14
CA GLN A 462 16.26 -19.32 -28.88
C GLN A 462 16.11 -20.73 -28.28
N GLU A 463 15.12 -20.91 -27.41
CA GLU A 463 14.77 -22.22 -26.86
C GLU A 463 14.33 -23.13 -28.02
N LYS A 464 15.14 -24.16 -28.23
CA LYS A 464 15.08 -25.10 -29.33
C LYS A 464 13.98 -26.11 -29.05
N ASP A 465 12.83 -25.90 -29.67
CA ASP A 465 11.79 -26.93 -29.80
C ASP A 465 12.36 -28.05 -30.70
N LEU A 466 12.84 -29.15 -30.12
CA LEU A 466 13.43 -30.27 -30.85
C LEU A 466 12.65 -31.56 -30.60
N SER A 467 11.83 -31.92 -31.59
CA SER A 467 11.28 -33.26 -31.78
C SER A 467 12.34 -34.23 -32.34
N PRO A 468 12.17 -35.56 -32.18
CA PRO A 468 13.28 -36.50 -32.04
C PRO A 468 13.75 -37.07 -33.39
N HIS A 469 15.06 -37.06 -33.66
CA HIS A 469 15.64 -37.82 -34.76
C HIS A 469 16.81 -38.71 -34.30
N VAL A 470 16.50 -40.01 -34.32
CA VAL A 470 17.31 -41.21 -34.56
C VAL A 470 18.81 -40.99 -34.83
N TYR A 471 19.64 -41.61 -33.99
CA TYR A 471 21.08 -41.76 -34.18
C TYR A 471 21.40 -42.85 -35.20
N ILE A 472 22.28 -42.55 -36.17
CA ILE A 472 23.13 -43.55 -36.83
C ILE A 472 24.57 -43.04 -36.75
N ASN A 473 25.45 -43.90 -36.24
CA ASN A 473 26.85 -43.66 -35.96
C ASN A 473 27.71 -44.07 -37.18
N PRO A 474 28.58 -43.21 -37.72
CA PRO A 474 29.64 -43.64 -38.62
C PRO A 474 31.00 -43.44 -37.94
N ALA A 475 31.49 -44.51 -37.32
CA ALA A 475 32.91 -44.69 -37.09
C ALA A 475 33.58 -44.87 -38.47
N ALA A 476 34.27 -43.84 -38.95
CA ALA A 476 35.34 -43.95 -39.93
C ALA A 476 36.11 -42.62 -40.00
N THR A 477 37.12 -42.47 -39.15
CA THR A 477 38.25 -41.60 -39.47
C THR A 477 39.50 -42.40 -39.14
N ASP A 478 40.08 -42.99 -40.18
CA ASP A 478 41.50 -43.33 -40.20
C ASP A 478 41.95 -43.36 -41.65
N SER A 479 42.78 -42.39 -42.02
CA SER A 479 44.11 -42.60 -42.60
C SER A 479 44.55 -41.47 -43.55
N HIS A 480 45.84 -41.20 -43.43
CA HIS A 480 46.61 -40.06 -43.88
C HIS A 480 46.96 -40.02 -45.37
N SER A 481 47.16 -38.79 -45.86
CA SER A 481 48.17 -38.30 -46.82
C SER A 481 48.34 -38.96 -48.21
N ASN A 482 48.20 -38.15 -49.27
CA ASN A 482 49.34 -37.67 -50.06
C ASN A 482 48.92 -36.75 -51.24
N HIS A 483 49.85 -35.86 -51.61
CA HIS A 483 50.02 -35.11 -52.86
C HIS A 483 49.48 -33.67 -53.03
N SER A 484 50.43 -32.85 -53.48
CA SER A 484 50.47 -31.43 -53.80
C SER A 484 49.89 -31.11 -55.20
N PRO A 485 50.16 -29.94 -55.80
CA PRO A 485 49.32 -28.73 -55.84
C PRO A 485 48.85 -28.41 -57.29
N SER A 486 48.06 -27.34 -57.53
CA SER A 486 48.18 -26.46 -58.73
C SER A 486 46.96 -25.54 -59.00
N SER A 487 47.29 -24.28 -59.36
CA SER A 487 46.66 -23.38 -60.36
C SER A 487 45.30 -22.72 -60.06
N ASN A 488 45.21 -21.39 -59.90
CA ASN A 488 45.28 -20.26 -60.86
C ASN A 488 44.05 -20.03 -61.77
N GLY A 489 43.60 -18.76 -61.82
CA GLY A 489 42.71 -18.15 -62.84
C GLY A 489 41.31 -17.79 -62.31
N LYS A 490 40.88 -16.54 -62.04
CA LYS A 490 40.75 -15.26 -62.79
C LYS A 490 39.65 -15.21 -63.89
N HIS A 491 38.81 -14.17 -63.76
CA HIS A 491 37.86 -13.50 -64.70
C HIS A 491 36.55 -14.21 -65.07
N GLU A 492 35.42 -13.59 -65.43
CA GLU A 492 34.72 -12.29 -65.31
C GLU A 492 33.50 -12.36 -66.29
N TYR A 493 32.52 -11.44 -66.17
CA TYR A 493 31.38 -11.12 -67.10
C TYR A 493 30.05 -11.91 -66.93
N GLU A 494 29.01 -11.30 -66.31
CA GLU A 494 27.82 -10.59 -66.91
C GLU A 494 26.65 -11.58 -67.19
N LEU A 495 25.34 -11.33 -67.01
CA LEU A 495 24.50 -10.15 -66.80
C LEU A 495 23.08 -10.61 -66.31
N GLU A 496 22.51 -9.85 -65.38
CA GLU A 496 21.08 -9.62 -65.04
C GLU A 496 20.05 -10.74 -64.80
N THR A 497 19.46 -10.70 -63.59
CA THR A 497 18.02 -10.39 -63.47
C THR A 497 17.70 -9.67 -62.15
N LYS A 498 17.16 -8.47 -62.30
CA LYS A 498 16.56 -7.60 -61.26
C LYS A 498 15.54 -8.34 -60.40
N HIS A 499 15.76 -8.36 -59.08
CA HIS A 499 14.64 -8.31 -58.14
C HIS A 499 14.95 -7.34 -57.00
N ASN A 500 14.38 -6.15 -57.12
CA ASN A 500 14.33 -5.16 -56.06
C ASN A 500 13.64 -5.74 -54.82
N ARG A 501 14.39 -5.92 -53.73
CA ARG A 501 13.85 -5.76 -52.38
C ARG A 501 14.75 -4.81 -51.60
N THR A 502 14.32 -3.55 -51.58
CA THR A 502 14.60 -2.60 -50.51
C THR A 502 14.51 -3.27 -49.14
N PRO A 503 15.47 -3.04 -48.21
CA PRO A 503 15.27 -3.40 -46.82
C PRO A 503 14.21 -2.46 -46.25
N THR A 504 12.99 -2.95 -46.11
CA THR A 504 11.93 -2.26 -45.38
C THR A 504 12.35 -2.19 -43.91
N ILE A 505 13.01 -1.11 -43.52
CA ILE A 505 13.19 -0.74 -42.12
C ILE A 505 11.78 -0.36 -41.61
N PHE A 506 11.13 -1.29 -40.93
CA PHE A 506 9.88 -1.02 -40.23
C PHE A 506 10.12 0.00 -39.10
N PRO A 507 9.34 1.10 -39.02
CA PRO A 507 9.47 2.13 -37.99
C PRO A 507 8.71 1.74 -36.71
N GLU A 508 8.89 0.52 -36.21
CA GLU A 508 8.14 0.04 -35.05
C GLU A 508 8.70 0.59 -33.71
N ASN A 509 9.99 0.90 -33.67
CA ASN A 509 10.66 1.42 -32.46
C ASN A 509 10.35 2.89 -32.13
N SER A 510 10.03 3.75 -33.11
CA SER A 510 9.75 5.16 -32.80
C SER A 510 8.36 5.37 -32.19
N LYS A 511 7.41 4.49 -32.53
CA LYS A 511 6.01 4.57 -32.08
C LYS A 511 5.82 4.12 -30.62
N THR A 512 6.57 3.14 -30.18
CA THR A 512 6.56 2.67 -28.79
C THR A 512 7.23 3.69 -27.85
N ASP A 513 8.29 4.35 -28.33
CA ASP A 513 9.03 5.36 -27.56
C ASP A 513 8.24 6.64 -27.26
N TRP A 514 7.37 7.15 -28.15
CA TRP A 514 6.57 8.35 -27.85
C TRP A 514 5.43 8.08 -26.88
N ARG A 515 4.74 6.93 -27.01
CA ARG A 515 3.68 6.51 -26.08
C ARG A 515 4.22 6.40 -24.67
N ARG A 516 5.40 5.78 -24.54
CA ARG A 516 6.13 5.69 -23.28
C ARG A 516 6.42 7.06 -22.67
N LYS A 517 6.96 7.99 -23.47
CA LYS A 517 7.24 9.36 -23.01
C LYS A 517 5.96 10.05 -22.53
N ILE A 518 4.86 9.98 -23.30
CA ILE A 518 3.59 10.60 -22.91
C ILE A 518 3.04 9.99 -21.62
N LEU A 519 3.07 8.67 -21.47
CA LEU A 519 2.62 8.01 -20.24
C LEU A 519 3.45 8.46 -19.02
N LYS A 520 4.76 8.68 -19.18
CA LYS A 520 5.60 9.26 -18.14
C LYS A 520 5.21 10.69 -17.79
N GLU A 521 4.95 11.54 -18.78
CA GLU A 521 4.49 12.91 -18.56
C GLU A 521 3.13 12.94 -17.85
N ILE A 522 2.17 12.10 -18.28
CA ILE A 522 0.86 11.97 -17.65
C ILE A 522 1.02 11.50 -16.20
N SER A 523 1.87 10.50 -15.96
CA SER A 523 2.11 9.98 -14.60
C SER A 523 2.71 11.06 -13.69
N LEU A 524 3.69 11.84 -14.17
CA LEU A 524 4.27 12.95 -13.41
C LEU A 524 3.26 14.07 -13.15
N PHE A 525 2.47 14.45 -14.15
CA PHE A 525 1.42 15.45 -14.01
C PHE A 525 0.40 15.04 -12.93
N LEU A 526 -0.12 13.81 -13.01
CA LEU A 526 -1.07 13.28 -12.05
C LEU A 526 -0.45 13.14 -10.65
N LEU A 527 0.81 12.71 -10.57
CA LEU A 527 1.53 12.57 -9.30
C LEU A 527 1.59 13.90 -8.57
N VAL A 528 2.10 14.96 -9.22
CA VAL A 528 2.23 16.27 -8.58
C VAL A 528 0.86 16.91 -8.30
N SER A 529 -0.13 16.69 -9.16
CA SER A 529 -1.50 17.18 -8.91
C SER A 529 -2.14 16.49 -7.70
N ASN A 530 -1.94 15.18 -7.50
CA ASN A 530 -2.46 14.49 -6.32
C ASN A 530 -1.82 15.00 -5.02
N ILE A 531 -0.57 15.49 -5.04
CA ILE A 531 0.08 16.09 -3.86
C ILE A 531 -0.70 17.31 -3.38
N ILE A 532 -1.09 18.24 -4.25
CA ILE A 532 -1.83 19.42 -3.80
C ILE A 532 -3.24 19.06 -3.29
N PHE A 533 -3.90 18.10 -3.92
CA PHE A 533 -5.19 17.57 -3.45
C PHE A 533 -5.08 16.75 -2.15
N TRP A 534 -3.88 16.31 -1.77
CA TRP A 534 -3.60 15.74 -0.44
C TRP A 534 -3.35 16.86 0.58
N ILE A 535 -2.54 17.87 0.24
CA ILE A 535 -2.20 19.01 1.12
C ILE A 535 -3.45 19.77 1.57
N ILE A 536 -4.31 20.17 0.62
CA ILE A 536 -5.48 21.04 0.92
C ILE A 536 -6.34 20.49 2.07
N PRO A 537 -6.88 19.26 2.00
CA PRO A 537 -7.69 18.70 3.09
C PRO A 537 -6.85 18.34 4.32
N ALA A 538 -5.60 17.89 4.18
CA ALA A 538 -4.73 17.53 5.30
C ALA A 538 -4.37 18.74 6.19
N PHE A 539 -4.29 19.94 5.62
CA PHE A 539 -4.09 21.18 6.38
C PHE A 539 -5.42 21.92 6.67
N GLY A 540 -6.53 21.18 6.61
CA GLY A 540 -7.81 21.57 7.20
C GLY A 540 -8.67 22.52 6.37
N ALA A 541 -8.48 22.63 5.05
CA ALA A 541 -9.50 23.26 4.22
C ALA A 541 -10.70 22.32 4.07
N ARG A 542 -11.89 22.73 4.55
CA ARG A 542 -13.13 21.94 4.54
C ARG A 542 -14.30 22.74 3.95
N PRO A 543 -14.29 22.98 2.62
CA PRO A 543 -15.33 23.73 1.93
C PRO A 543 -16.73 23.11 2.11
N GLN A 544 -16.80 21.80 2.42
CA GLN A 544 -18.03 21.05 2.68
C GLN A 544 -18.77 21.53 3.93
N PHE A 545 -18.08 22.16 4.87
CA PHE A 545 -18.70 22.79 6.04
C PHE A 545 -18.86 24.29 5.82
N ASP A 546 -17.86 24.93 5.20
CA ASP A 546 -17.85 26.39 5.04
C ASP A 546 -18.94 26.91 4.08
N ASN A 547 -19.36 26.11 3.09
CA ASN A 547 -20.42 26.47 2.17
C ASN A 547 -21.83 26.49 2.81
N GLY A 548 -22.03 25.77 3.94
CA GLY A 548 -23.30 25.65 4.66
C GLY A 548 -24.45 24.90 3.98
N LEU A 549 -24.37 24.50 2.71
CA LEU A 549 -25.53 24.02 1.95
C LEU A 549 -25.91 22.59 2.32
N GLU A 550 -24.96 21.66 2.33
CA GLU A 550 -25.22 20.28 2.73
C GLU A 550 -25.59 20.18 4.22
N LEU A 551 -25.07 21.08 5.05
CA LEU A 551 -25.47 21.24 6.46
C LEU A 551 -26.95 21.64 6.56
N GLN A 552 -27.40 22.61 5.77
CA GLN A 552 -28.81 23.02 5.76
C GLN A 552 -29.76 21.89 5.30
N PHE A 553 -29.31 21.04 4.38
CA PHE A 553 -30.13 19.96 3.84
C PHE A 553 -30.20 18.73 4.76
N TYR A 554 -29.05 18.24 5.25
CA TYR A 554 -28.98 17.02 6.07
C TYR A 554 -29.00 17.28 7.58
N GLY A 555 -28.79 18.53 8.00
CA GLY A 555 -28.55 18.91 9.39
C GLY A 555 -27.13 18.58 9.86
N ASP A 556 -26.69 19.29 10.90
CA ASP A 556 -25.33 19.21 11.44
C ASP A 556 -24.93 17.78 11.79
N ASN A 557 -25.81 17.03 12.46
CA ASN A 557 -25.49 15.68 12.95
C ASN A 557 -25.18 14.68 11.82
N MET A 558 -25.96 14.69 10.74
CA MET A 558 -25.79 13.71 9.67
C MET A 558 -24.64 14.09 8.74
N TRP A 559 -24.55 15.36 8.35
CA TRP A 559 -23.51 15.79 7.41
C TRP A 559 -22.12 15.73 8.02
N VAL A 560 -21.97 16.16 9.29
CA VAL A 560 -20.71 16.05 10.03
C VAL A 560 -20.22 14.61 10.08
N VAL A 561 -21.11 13.64 10.31
CA VAL A 561 -20.76 12.22 10.31
C VAL A 561 -20.29 11.75 8.93
N ILE A 562 -21.02 12.10 7.87
CA ILE A 562 -20.67 11.69 6.50
C ILE A 562 -19.29 12.23 6.10
N VAL A 563 -19.03 13.51 6.36
CA VAL A 563 -17.75 14.15 6.03
C VAL A 563 -16.63 13.60 6.92
N ASN A 564 -16.85 13.44 8.23
CA ASN A 564 -15.83 12.92 9.14
C ASN A 564 -15.49 11.45 8.90
N ILE A 565 -16.38 10.66 8.30
CA ILE A 565 -16.06 9.32 7.84
C ILE A 565 -15.38 9.38 6.47
N GLY A 566 -15.94 10.09 5.49
CA GLY A 566 -15.50 10.03 4.08
C GLY A 566 -14.23 10.80 3.75
N LEU A 567 -13.97 11.92 4.43
CA LEU A 567 -12.80 12.76 4.19
C LEU A 567 -11.48 12.04 4.54
N PRO A 568 -11.38 11.31 5.66
CA PRO A 568 -10.23 10.44 5.94
C PRO A 568 -9.79 9.55 4.78
N PHE A 569 -10.75 8.83 4.19
CA PHE A 569 -10.48 7.93 3.08
C PHE A 569 -10.03 8.70 1.83
N GLY A 570 -10.53 9.93 1.63
CA GLY A 570 -10.08 10.80 0.54
C GLY A 570 -8.63 11.28 0.68
N ILE A 571 -8.22 11.68 1.88
CA ILE A 571 -6.83 12.04 2.16
C ILE A 571 -5.92 10.84 1.88
N PHE A 572 -6.29 9.67 2.41
CA PHE A 572 -5.56 8.43 2.16
C PHE A 572 -5.50 8.07 0.68
N TYR A 573 -6.60 8.20 -0.05
CA TYR A 573 -6.67 7.92 -1.48
C TYR A 573 -5.64 8.74 -2.28
N ARG A 574 -5.53 10.04 -2.00
CA ARG A 574 -4.60 10.93 -2.71
C ARG A 574 -3.16 10.55 -2.45
N MET A 575 -2.83 10.24 -1.20
CA MET A 575 -1.48 9.83 -0.81
C MET A 575 -1.10 8.48 -1.40
N HIS A 576 -1.97 7.47 -1.31
CA HIS A 576 -1.74 6.16 -1.93
C HIS A 576 -1.62 6.25 -3.45
N SER A 577 -2.45 7.09 -4.09
CA SER A 577 -2.37 7.37 -5.52
C SER A 577 -1.01 7.96 -5.92
N VAL A 578 -0.42 8.86 -5.13
CA VAL A 578 0.93 9.40 -5.38
C VAL A 578 1.96 8.27 -5.41
N ALA A 579 1.93 7.38 -4.41
CA ALA A 579 2.85 6.24 -4.34
C ALA A 579 2.66 5.28 -5.54
N SER A 580 1.42 4.93 -5.87
CA SER A 580 1.13 4.09 -7.04
C SER A 580 1.55 4.74 -8.36
N LEU A 581 1.38 6.06 -8.52
CA LEU A 581 1.81 6.79 -9.71
C LEU A 581 3.34 6.87 -9.86
N VAL A 582 4.09 6.91 -8.75
CA VAL A 582 5.55 6.76 -8.78
C VAL A 582 5.93 5.39 -9.35
N GLU A 583 5.27 4.33 -8.89
CA GLU A 583 5.53 2.98 -9.38
C GLU A 583 5.17 2.83 -10.87
N VAL A 584 4.01 3.34 -11.29
CA VAL A 584 3.61 3.38 -12.70
C VAL A 584 4.62 4.16 -13.54
N TYR A 585 5.15 5.29 -13.06
CA TYR A 585 6.19 6.06 -13.74
C TYR A 585 7.49 5.28 -13.92
N ILE A 586 7.90 4.50 -12.90
CA ILE A 586 9.11 3.68 -12.93
C ILE A 586 8.94 2.47 -13.86
N MET A 587 7.75 1.85 -13.87
CA MET A 587 7.42 0.68 -14.70
C MET A 587 7.23 1.03 -16.18
N THR A 588 6.75 2.25 -16.46
CA THR A 588 6.63 2.77 -17.83
C THR A 588 8.01 3.02 -18.42
#